data_AF-A0A5D0I6N3-F1
#
_entry.id   AF-A0A5D0I6N3-F1
#
_cell.length_a   1.000
_cell.length_b   1.000
_cell.length_c   1.000
_cell.angle_alpha   90.00
_cell.angle_beta   90.00
_cell.angle_gamma   90.00
#
_symmetry.space_group_name_H-M   'P 1'
#
loop_
_entity.id
_entity.type
_entity.pdbx_description
1 polymer ?
#
loop_
_entity_poly.entity_id
_entity_poly.type
_entity_poly.pdbx_seq_one_letter_code
_entity_poly.pdbx_strand_id
1 'polypeptide(L)'
;MLFILVITIGLFVWGKFTPDIVALISMISLYLTGILTASETLSGFSNPTVIMIAALFIIGEGIAQTGWTAMAGKKFVEWAGKSIPKLLVIVSLGAGVLSGFVSNTGTVATL
;
A
#
# COMPACT_ATOMS: atom_id res chain seq x y z
N MET A 1 -27.66 -1.74 -1.15
CA MET A 1 -26.35 -1.59 -0.48
C MET A 1 -25.72 -2.93 -0.09
N LEU A 2 -26.33 -3.74 0.80
CA LEU A 2 -25.71 -4.98 1.29
C LEU A 2 -25.38 -6.02 0.20
N PHE A 3 -26.22 -6.12 -0.84
CA PHE A 3 -26.00 -7.04 -1.96
C PHE A 3 -24.72 -6.73 -2.76
N ILE A 4 -24.46 -5.44 -3.03
CA ILE A 4 -23.25 -4.99 -3.74
C ILE A 4 -22.01 -5.27 -2.89
N LEU A 5 -22.12 -5.06 -1.57
CA LEU A 5 -21.03 -5.33 -0.63
C LEU A 5 -20.70 -6.82 -0.56
N VAL A 6 -21.71 -7.69 -0.45
CA VAL A 6 -21.53 -9.16 -0.44
C VAL A 6 -20.92 -9.64 -1.75
N ILE A 7 -21.36 -9.12 -2.90
CA ILE A 7 -20.78 -9.44 -4.21
C ILE A 7 -19.32 -9.00 -4.28
N THR A 8 -19.01 -7.77 -3.86
CA THR A 8 -17.66 -7.21 -3.89
C THR A 8 -16.71 -8.02 -3.01
N ILE A 9 -17.13 -8.37 -1.78
CA ILE A 9 -16.36 -9.24 -0.88
C ILE A 9 -16.18 -10.62 -1.50
N GLY A 10 -17.22 -11.19 -2.11
CA GLY A 10 -17.14 -12.47 -2.81
C GLY A 10 -16.13 -12.46 -3.96
N LEU A 11 -16.09 -11.38 -4.75
CA LEU A 11 -15.11 -11.16 -5.81
C LEU A 11 -13.68 -11.02 -5.27
N PHE A 12 -13.50 -10.31 -4.16
CA PHE A 12 -12.18 -10.20 -3.51
C PHE A 12 -11.69 -11.55 -2.99
N VAL A 13 -12.55 -12.32 -2.32
CA VAL A 13 -12.20 -13.64 -1.76
C VAL A 13 -11.93 -14.66 -2.86
N TRP A 14 -12.65 -14.59 -3.99
CA TRP A 14 -12.42 -15.48 -5.12
C TRP A 14 -11.03 -15.26 -5.75
N GLY A 15 -10.47 -14.05 -5.66
CA GLY A 15 -9.09 -13.76 -6.05
C GLY A 15 -8.76 -13.98 -7.53
N LYS A 16 -9.76 -14.22 -8.39
CA LYS A 16 -9.56 -14.48 -9.83
C LYS A 16 -9.34 -13.20 -10.63
N PHE A 17 -9.79 -12.06 -10.12
CA PHE A 17 -9.59 -10.75 -10.72
C PHE A 17 -8.60 -9.94 -9.90
N THR A 18 -7.82 -9.10 -10.58
CA THR A 18 -6.94 -8.13 -9.91
C THR A 18 -7.78 -7.25 -8.99
N PRO A 19 -7.36 -7.01 -7.72
CA PRO A 19 -8.09 -6.18 -6.76
C PRO A 19 -8.55 -4.84 -7.32
N ASP A 20 -7.72 -4.22 -8.17
CA ASP A 20 -8.01 -2.94 -8.84
C ASP A 20 -9.25 -3.02 -9.73
N ILE A 21 -9.40 -4.12 -10.46
CA ILE A 21 -10.55 -4.34 -11.36
C ILE A 21 -11.83 -4.52 -10.54
N VAL A 22 -11.76 -5.26 -9.43
CA VAL A 22 -12.90 -5.47 -8.53
C VAL A 22 -13.34 -4.13 -7.91
N ALA A 23 -12.38 -3.32 -7.46
CA ALA A 23 -12.63 -1.99 -6.93
C ALA A 23 -13.36 -1.09 -7.95
N LEU A 24 -12.88 -1.01 -9.19
CA LEU A 24 -13.52 -0.22 -10.26
C LEU A 24 -14.93 -0.71 -10.60
N ILE A 25 -15.16 -2.03 -10.65
CA ILE A 25 -16.48 -2.60 -10.91
C ILE A 25 -17.46 -2.25 -9.78
N SER A 26 -17.03 -2.35 -8.52
CA SER A 26 -17.85 -1.99 -7.37
C SER A 26 -18.23 -0.50 -7.38
N MET A 27 -17.28 0.36 -7.73
CA MET A 27 -17.46 1.81 -7.86
C MET A 27 -18.50 2.15 -8.93
N ILE A 28 -18.39 1.55 -10.11
CA ILE A 28 -19.35 1.73 -11.21
C ILE A 28 -20.74 1.20 -10.82
N SER A 29 -20.79 0.05 -10.15
CA SER A 29 -22.04 -0.56 -9.69
C SER A 29 -22.78 0.31 -8.67
N LEU A 30 -22.05 0.97 -7.77
CA LEU A 30 -22.61 1.91 -6.79
C LEU A 30 -23.14 3.20 -7.43
N TYR A 31 -22.47 3.70 -8.47
CA TYR A 31 -22.95 4.83 -9.27
C TYR A 31 -24.21 4.48 -10.07
N LEU A 32 -24.20 3.34 -10.79
CA LEU A 32 -25.33 2.89 -11.61
C LEU A 32 -26.59 2.59 -10.79
N THR A 33 -26.43 2.18 -9.54
CA THR A 33 -27.56 1.95 -8.63
C THR A 33 -28.12 3.24 -8.02
N GLY A 34 -27.57 4.41 -8.37
CA GLY A 34 -28.01 5.72 -7.88
C GLY A 34 -27.75 5.94 -6.39
N ILE A 35 -26.95 5.07 -5.78
CA ILE A 35 -26.64 5.12 -4.34
C ILE A 35 -25.58 6.19 -4.08
N LEU A 36 -24.64 6.37 -5.00
CA LEU A 36 -23.62 7.41 -4.96
C LEU A 36 -23.76 8.34 -6.17
N THR A 37 -23.59 9.64 -5.94
CA THR A 37 -23.42 10.63 -7.01
C THR A 37 -22.02 10.54 -7.61
N ALA A 38 -21.83 11.05 -8.84
CA ALA A 38 -20.53 11.05 -9.50
C ALA A 38 -19.42 11.70 -8.64
N SER A 39 -19.76 12.77 -7.90
CA SER A 39 -18.82 13.44 -7.00
C SER A 39 -18.39 12.56 -5.83
N GLU A 40 -19.32 11.79 -5.25
CA GLU A 40 -19.01 10.88 -4.13
C GLU A 40 -18.20 9.69 -4.61
N THR A 41 -18.52 9.14 -5.79
CA THR A 41 -17.77 8.06 -6.42
C THR A 41 -16.31 8.45 -6.69
N LEU A 42 -16.07 9.68 -7.15
CA LEU A 42 -14.72 10.18 -7.42
C LEU A 42 -13.98 10.70 -6.18
N SER A 43 -14.68 10.93 -5.06
CA SER A 43 -14.09 11.47 -3.83
C SER A 43 -12.97 10.60 -3.26
N GLY A 44 -13.02 9.28 -3.51
CA GLY A 44 -11.97 8.34 -3.11
C GLY A 44 -10.63 8.61 -3.79
N PHE A 45 -10.61 9.08 -5.04
CA PHE A 45 -9.37 9.41 -5.75
C PHE A 45 -8.75 10.72 -5.28
N SER A 46 -9.57 11.67 -4.85
CA SER A 46 -9.11 12.95 -4.27
C SER A 46 -8.78 12.85 -2.78
N ASN A 47 -8.81 11.63 -2.21
CA ASN A 47 -8.48 11.42 -0.81
C ASN A 47 -6.99 11.73 -0.57
N PRO A 48 -6.64 12.63 0.37
CA PRO A 48 -5.25 12.95 0.69
C PRO A 48 -4.39 11.72 0.98
N THR A 49 -4.96 10.66 1.57
CA THR A 49 -4.26 9.39 1.82
C THR A 49 -3.86 8.70 0.53
N VAL A 50 -4.73 8.66 -0.49
CA VAL A 50 -4.41 8.05 -1.79
C VAL A 50 -3.28 8.81 -2.49
N ILE A 51 -3.34 10.15 -2.46
CA ILE A 51 -2.29 11.01 -3.01
C ILE A 51 -0.97 10.80 -2.26
N MET A 52 -1.01 10.66 -0.93
CA MET A 52 0.16 10.38 -0.10
C MET A 52 0.80 9.05 -0.48
N ILE A 53 0.01 7.98 -0.66
CA ILE A 53 0.50 6.67 -1.08
C ILE A 53 1.18 6.75 -2.45
N ALA A 54 0.55 7.43 -3.42
CA ALA A 54 1.15 7.66 -4.73
C ALA A 54 2.49 8.42 -4.64
N ALA A 55 2.56 9.47 -3.82
CA ALA A 55 3.80 10.21 -3.58
C ALA A 55 4.88 9.36 -2.90
N LEU A 56 4.51 8.49 -1.96
CA LEU A 56 5.44 7.56 -1.30
C LEU A 56 6.02 6.54 -2.28
N PHE A 57 5.22 6.04 -3.23
CA PHE A 57 5.74 5.18 -4.31
C PHE A 57 6.75 5.92 -5.18
N ILE A 58 6.44 7.16 -5.60
CA ILE A 58 7.35 7.99 -6.40
C ILE A 58 8.67 8.24 -5.65
N ILE A 59 8.60 8.62 -4.37
CA ILE A 59 9.77 8.87 -3.53
C ILE A 59 10.56 7.57 -3.33
N GLY A 60 9.89 6.46 -3.01
CA GLY A 60 10.52 5.16 -2.80
C GLY A 60 11.29 4.69 -4.03
N GLU A 61 10.69 4.84 -5.21
CA GLU A 61 11.33 4.50 -6.48
C GLU A 61 12.45 5.48 -6.85
N GLY A 62 12.30 6.77 -6.54
CA GLY A 62 13.38 7.76 -6.69
C GLY A 62 14.61 7.45 -5.82
N ILE A 63 14.40 7.06 -4.56
CA ILE A 63 15.49 6.63 -3.66
C ILE A 63 16.10 5.30 -4.15
N ALA A 64 15.29 4.40 -4.70
CA ALA A 64 15.78 3.15 -5.28
C ALA A 64 16.67 3.40 -6.51
N GLN A 65 16.26 4.28 -7.42
CA GLN A 65 17.01 4.61 -8.63
C GLN A 65 18.30 5.38 -8.35
N THR A 66 18.35 6.21 -7.31
CA THR A 66 19.58 6.91 -6.91
C THR A 66 20.65 6.00 -6.29
N GLY A 67 20.36 4.70 -6.10
CA GLY A 67 21.29 3.73 -5.53
C GLY A 67 21.49 3.87 -4.02
N TRP A 68 20.77 4.79 -3.37
CA TRP A 68 20.79 4.97 -1.92
C TRP A 68 20.35 3.71 -1.17
N THR A 69 19.32 3.02 -1.67
CA THR A 69 18.89 1.71 -1.15
C THR A 69 19.99 0.66 -1.23
N ALA A 70 20.73 0.61 -2.35
CA ALA A 70 21.84 -0.34 -2.54
C ALA A 70 23.02 -0.02 -1.61
N MET A 71 23.37 1.26 -1.44
CA MET A 71 24.42 1.69 -0.50
C MET A 71 24.04 1.38 0.96
N ALA A 72 22.80 1.69 1.36
CA ALA A 72 22.30 1.38 2.69
C ALA A 72 22.29 -0.13 2.94
N GLY A 73 21.78 -0.92 1.99
CA GLY A 73 21.76 -2.38 2.04
C GLY A 73 23.17 -2.98 2.20
N LYS A 74 24.14 -2.51 1.42
CA LYS A 74 25.54 -2.96 1.55
C LYS A 74 26.12 -2.65 2.94
N LYS A 75 25.84 -1.46 3.49
CA LYS A 75 26.29 -1.06 4.82
C LYS A 75 25.65 -1.90 5.93
N PHE A 76 24.37 -2.27 5.79
CA PHE A 76 23.72 -3.21 6.70
C PHE A 76 24.35 -4.61 6.64
N VAL A 77 24.70 -5.09 5.44
CA VAL A 77 25.40 -6.37 5.25
C VAL A 77 26.80 -6.35 5.84
N GLU A 78 27.56 -5.26 5.66
CA GLU A 78 28.89 -5.09 6.27
C GLU A 78 28.81 -5.07 7.80
N TRP A 79 27.79 -4.42 8.40
CA TRP A 79 27.57 -4.45 9.85
C TRP A 79 27.12 -5.81 10.39
N ALA A 80 26.37 -6.59 9.62
CA ALA A 80 25.92 -7.93 10.02
C ALA A 80 27.00 -9.02 9.85
N GLY A 81 27.96 -8.82 8.95
CA GLY A 81 29.00 -9.79 8.62
C GLY A 81 28.44 -11.07 7.97
N LYS A 82 29.03 -12.24 8.28
CA LYS A 82 28.62 -13.56 7.72
C LYS A 82 27.37 -14.19 8.36
N SER A 83 26.73 -13.52 9.32
CA SER A 83 25.62 -14.10 10.09
C SER A 83 24.25 -13.62 9.62
N ILE A 84 23.54 -14.48 8.89
CA ILE A 84 22.13 -14.30 8.46
C ILE A 84 21.19 -13.87 9.61
N PRO A 85 21.22 -14.50 10.81
CA PRO A 85 20.30 -14.10 11.89
C PRO A 85 20.59 -12.69 12.43
N LYS A 86 21.85 -12.24 12.42
CA LYS A 86 22.19 -10.86 12.82
C LYS A 86 21.70 -9.84 11.79
N LEU A 87 21.79 -10.15 10.50
CA LEU A 87 21.28 -9.29 9.43
C LEU A 87 19.76 -9.12 9.53
N LEU A 88 19.03 -10.22 9.74
CA LEU A 88 17.58 -10.17 9.93
C LEU A 88 17.21 -9.30 11.13
N VAL A 89 17.87 -9.47 12.28
CA VAL A 89 17.60 -8.65 13.47
C VAL A 89 17.89 -7.17 13.21
N ILE A 90 19.01 -6.82 12.58
CA ILE A 90 19.37 -5.43 12.29
C ILE A 90 18.37 -4.78 11.32
N VAL A 91 17.99 -5.48 10.25
CA VAL A 91 17.05 -4.96 9.24
C VAL A 91 15.64 -4.88 9.81
N SER A 92 15.17 -5.90 10.54
CA SER A 92 13.85 -5.91 11.16
C SER A 92 13.72 -4.87 12.27
N LEU A 93 14.75 -4.65 13.10
CA LEU A 93 14.75 -3.56 14.09
C LEU A 93 14.79 -2.19 13.39
N GLY A 94 15.65 -2.01 12.40
CA GLY A 94 15.73 -0.75 11.65
C GLY A 94 14.40 -0.41 10.98
N ALA A 95 13.80 -1.38 10.29
CA ALA A 95 12.49 -1.25 9.68
C ALA A 95 11.38 -1.03 10.72
N GLY A 96 11.43 -1.72 11.87
CA GLY A 96 10.46 -1.59 12.95
C GLY A 96 10.50 -0.21 13.62
N VAL A 97 11.69 0.33 13.87
CA VAL A 97 11.84 1.69 14.41
C VAL A 97 11.33 2.72 13.39
N LEU A 98 11.74 2.62 12.12
CA LEU A 98 11.25 3.51 11.07
C LEU A 98 9.73 3.42 10.90
N SER A 99 9.17 2.21 10.93
CA SER A 99 7.72 1.97 10.89
C SER A 99 6.99 2.58 12.10
N GLY A 100 7.62 2.57 13.28
CA GLY A 100 7.08 3.19 14.49
C GLY A 100 7.07 4.72 14.43
N PHE A 101 8.01 5.34 13.72
CA PHE A 101 8.02 6.78 13.47
C PHE A 101 7.02 7.22 12.39
N VAL A 102 6.64 6.31 11.48
CA VAL A 102 5.67 6.55 10.40
C VAL A 102 4.20 6.44 10.89
N SER A 103 3.96 6.42 12.21
CA SER A 103 2.71 5.89 12.76
C SER A 103 1.40 6.58 12.34
N ASN A 104 0.41 5.70 12.18
CA ASN A 104 -1.02 5.77 11.83
C ASN A 104 -1.43 5.99 10.37
N THR A 105 -0.77 6.86 9.59
CA THR A 105 -1.16 7.05 8.18
C THR A 105 -0.56 5.97 7.26
N GLY A 106 0.58 5.39 7.64
CA GLY A 106 1.24 4.31 6.90
C GLY A 106 0.55 2.95 7.01
N THR A 107 -0.12 2.65 8.14
CA THR A 107 -0.83 1.37 8.34
C THR A 107 -2.04 1.22 7.41
N VAL A 108 -2.68 2.33 7.04
CA VAL A 108 -3.81 2.35 6.08
C VAL A 108 -3.36 2.10 4.64
N ALA A 109 -2.09 2.35 4.32
CA ALA A 109 -1.52 2.11 3.00
C ALA A 109 -1.13 0.64 2.77
N THR A 110 -1.06 -0.16 3.84
CA THR A 110 -0.62 -1.56 3.80
C THR A 110 -1.77 -2.57 3.96
N LEU A 111 -3.02 -2.12 4.03
CA LEU A 111 -4.23 -2.96 4.01
C LEU A 111 -4.96 -2.87 2.66
#